data_AF-A0A5C3NPX6-F1
#
_entry.id   AF-A0A5C3NPX6-F1
#
_cell.length_a   1.000
_cell.length_b   1.000
_cell.length_c   1.000
_cell.angle_alpha   90.00
_cell.angle_beta   90.00
_cell.angle_gamma   90.00
#
_symmetry.space_group_name_H-M   'P 1'
#
loop_
_entity.id
_entity.type
_entity.pdbx_description
1 polymer ?
#
loop_
_entity_poly.entity_id
_entity_poly.type
_entity_poly.pdbx_seq_one_letter_code
_entity_poly.pdbx_strand_id
1 'polypeptide(L)'
;GVIAYAPLTTGFLARPVGAETERTKTLSGTPHEKKLRDSDLKIIQRVEEIAKKRKWSMSEVALAWVSAKVVSPIVGANSVDRLKNSITTGKALTEEECKYLEELYEIQPPRF
;
A
#
# COMPACT_ATOMS: atom_id res chain seq x y z
N GLY A 1 -11.56 9.68 -15.07
CA GLY A 1 -10.77 9.72 -13.83
C GLY A 1 -11.12 8.53 -12.96
N VAL A 2 -10.17 7.99 -12.19
CA VAL A 2 -10.38 6.83 -11.31
C VAL A 2 -10.29 7.26 -9.85
N ILE A 3 -11.27 6.83 -9.04
CA ILE A 3 -11.23 6.96 -7.58
C ILE A 3 -11.01 5.57 -6.98
N ALA A 4 -9.80 5.28 -6.54
CA ALA A 4 -9.41 3.92 -6.16
C ALA A 4 -9.80 3.57 -4.72
N TYR A 5 -10.51 2.46 -4.53
CA TYR A 5 -10.83 1.91 -3.21
C TYR A 5 -9.72 0.99 -2.69
N ALA A 6 -9.53 0.98 -1.37
CA ALA A 6 -8.54 0.15 -0.65
C ALA A 6 -7.09 0.26 -1.17
N PRO A 7 -6.54 1.48 -1.34
CA PRO A 7 -5.19 1.71 -1.89
C PRO A 7 -4.05 1.09 -1.08
N LEU A 8 -4.28 0.78 0.21
CA LEU A 8 -3.29 0.21 1.12
C LEU A 8 -3.50 -1.29 1.39
N THR A 9 -4.43 -1.95 0.69
CA THR A 9 -4.75 -3.38 0.85
C THR A 9 -4.93 -3.76 2.33
N THR A 10 -5.95 -3.24 3.01
CA THR A 10 -6.17 -3.53 4.45
C THR A 10 -4.96 -3.15 5.34
N GLY A 11 -4.13 -2.21 4.88
CA GLY A 11 -2.96 -1.74 5.58
C GLY A 11 -1.71 -2.61 5.42
N PHE A 12 -1.68 -3.57 4.49
CA PHE A 12 -0.46 -4.36 4.21
C PHE A 12 0.67 -3.48 3.62
N LEU A 13 0.34 -2.48 2.80
CA LEU A 13 1.33 -1.55 2.25
C LEU A 13 1.79 -0.46 3.23
N ALA A 14 1.24 -0.44 4.44
CA ALA A 14 1.53 0.59 5.44
C ALA A 14 2.42 0.10 6.60
N ARG A 15 2.92 -1.14 6.53
CA ARG A 15 3.72 -1.77 7.60
C ARG A 15 4.62 -2.89 7.03
N PRO A 16 5.69 -3.27 7.75
CA PRO A 16 6.54 -4.38 7.35
C PRO A 16 5.80 -5.71 7.27
N VAL A 17 6.34 -6.64 6.49
CA VAL A 17 5.83 -8.01 6.40
C VAL A 17 5.86 -8.67 7.79
N GLY A 18 4.78 -9.39 8.13
CA GLY A 18 4.63 -10.07 9.42
C GLY A 18 4.10 -9.19 10.56
N ALA A 19 3.93 -7.88 10.35
CA ALA A 19 3.32 -7.01 11.36
C ALA A 19 1.82 -7.33 11.55
N GLU A 20 1.46 -7.83 12.73
CA GLU A 20 0.06 -8.09 13.09
C GLU A 20 -0.68 -6.82 13.54
N THR A 21 -1.98 -6.76 13.24
CA THR A 21 -2.89 -5.74 13.79
C THR A 21 -4.23 -6.40 14.11
N GLU A 22 -5.01 -5.77 15.00
CA GLU A 22 -6.40 -6.18 15.29
C GLU A 22 -7.21 -6.41 14.01
N ARG A 23 -7.08 -5.52 13.02
CA ARG A 23 -7.78 -5.66 11.73
C ARG A 23 -7.36 -6.90 10.94
N THR A 24 -6.11 -7.33 11.04
CA THR A 24 -5.64 -8.53 10.32
C THR A 24 -6.13 -9.79 11.04
N LYS A 25 -6.14 -9.76 12.38
CA LYS A 25 -6.68 -10.84 13.22
C LYS A 25 -8.17 -11.05 12.99
N THR A 26 -8.97 -9.99 12.97
CA THR A 26 -10.43 -10.09 12.79
C THR A 26 -10.85 -10.54 11.40
N LEU A 27 -10.01 -10.33 10.38
CA LEU A 27 -10.29 -10.78 9.02
C LEU A 27 -9.77 -12.19 8.73
N SER A 28 -8.91 -12.73 9.58
CA SER A 28 -8.38 -14.10 9.45
C SER A 28 -9.51 -15.11 9.45
N GLY A 29 -9.53 -16.01 8.47
CA GLY A 29 -10.58 -17.03 8.31
C GLY A 29 -11.90 -16.51 7.73
N THR A 30 -12.00 -15.22 7.38
CA THR A 30 -13.21 -14.66 6.74
C THR A 30 -13.06 -14.61 5.21
N PRO A 31 -14.16 -14.49 4.44
CA PRO A 31 -14.09 -14.26 2.99
C PRO A 31 -13.34 -12.98 2.59
N HIS A 32 -13.09 -12.08 3.54
CA HIS A 32 -12.39 -10.82 3.34
C HIS A 32 -10.90 -10.90 3.63
N GLU A 33 -10.40 -12.05 4.08
CA GLU A 33 -8.97 -12.29 4.27
C GLU A 33 -8.20 -12.07 2.97
N LYS A 34 -7.08 -11.35 3.04
CA LYS A 34 -6.18 -11.18 1.90
C LYS A 34 -5.01 -12.13 2.06
N LYS A 35 -4.97 -13.16 1.23
CA LYS A 35 -3.81 -14.03 1.07
C LYS A 35 -2.76 -13.30 0.24
N LEU A 36 -1.61 -13.03 0.84
CA LEU A 36 -0.47 -12.41 0.15
C LEU A 36 0.31 -13.49 -0.60
N ARG A 37 0.64 -13.21 -1.86
CA ARG A 37 1.56 -14.03 -2.67
C ARG A 37 2.99 -13.60 -2.40
N ASP A 38 3.94 -14.41 -2.86
CA ASP A 38 5.37 -14.06 -2.80
C ASP A 38 5.69 -12.73 -3.51
N SER A 39 5.02 -12.47 -4.64
CA SER A 39 5.13 -11.19 -5.36
C SER A 39 4.67 -10.02 -4.47
N ASP A 40 3.57 -10.18 -3.75
CA ASP A 40 2.98 -9.13 -2.90
C ASP A 40 3.90 -8.86 -1.70
N LEU A 41 4.47 -9.91 -1.10
CA LEU A 41 5.45 -9.79 -0.01
C LEU A 41 6.70 -9.03 -0.45
N LYS A 42 7.24 -9.34 -1.62
CA LYS A 42 8.40 -8.64 -2.18
C LYS A 42 8.08 -7.19 -2.52
N ILE A 43 6.89 -6.89 -3.05
CA ILE A 43 6.45 -5.50 -3.28
C ILE A 43 6.37 -4.72 -1.96
N ILE A 44 5.81 -5.31 -0.89
CA ILE A 44 5.76 -4.68 0.44
C ILE A 44 7.18 -4.37 0.95
N GLN A 45 8.12 -5.29 0.76
CA GLN A 45 9.53 -5.08 1.10
C GLN A 45 10.15 -3.93 0.29
N ARG A 46 9.91 -3.85 -1.03
CA ARG A 46 10.38 -2.73 -1.86
C ARG A 46 9.79 -1.39 -1.40
N VAL A 47 8.52 -1.36 -1.00
CA VAL A 47 7.90 -0.15 -0.40
C VAL A 47 8.61 0.24 0.90
N GLU A 48 8.94 -0.73 1.76
CA GLU A 48 9.70 -0.49 2.99
C GLU A 48 11.10 0.08 2.71
N GLU A 49 11.80 -0.47 1.71
CA GLU A 49 13.12 0.03 1.28
C GLU A 49 13.06 1.48 0.83
N ILE A 50 12.10 1.83 -0.04
CA ILE A 50 11.91 3.21 -0.52
C ILE A 50 11.55 4.13 0.65
N ALA A 51 10.66 3.67 1.55
CA ALA A 51 10.26 4.44 2.73
C ALA A 51 11.48 4.79 3.60
N LYS A 52 12.38 3.84 3.85
CA LYS A 52 13.64 4.06 4.56
C LYS A 52 14.56 5.04 3.82
N LYS A 53 14.76 4.86 2.51
CA LYS A 53 15.61 5.74 1.68
C LYS A 53 15.11 7.19 1.66
N ARG A 54 13.79 7.38 1.55
CA ARG A 54 13.13 8.69 1.47
C ARG A 54 12.84 9.32 2.85
N LYS A 55 13.03 8.57 3.94
CA LYS A 55 12.59 8.93 5.30
C LYS A 55 11.09 9.23 5.37
N TRP A 56 10.30 8.46 4.62
CA TRP A 56 8.84 8.54 4.62
C TRP A 56 8.26 7.33 5.35
N SER A 57 7.00 7.40 5.76
CA SER A 57 6.26 6.21 6.16
C SER A 57 5.93 5.35 4.94
N MET A 58 5.78 4.03 5.14
CA MET A 58 5.36 3.12 4.07
C MET A 58 4.02 3.51 3.44
N SER A 59 3.08 4.00 4.26
CA SER A 59 1.80 4.52 3.77
C SER A 59 1.96 5.70 2.83
N GLU A 60 2.90 6.61 3.09
CA GLU A 60 3.13 7.77 2.22
C GLU A 60 3.73 7.34 0.87
N VAL A 61 4.65 6.38 0.87
CA VAL A 61 5.21 5.80 -0.37
C VAL A 61 4.09 5.15 -1.19
N ALA A 62 3.29 4.27 -0.57
CA ALA A 62 2.21 3.58 -1.25
C ALA A 62 1.13 4.54 -1.78
N LEU A 63 0.80 5.58 -1.03
CA LEU A 63 -0.17 6.59 -1.44
C LEU A 63 0.36 7.52 -2.53
N ALA A 64 1.64 7.91 -2.48
CA ALA A 64 2.28 8.66 -3.55
C ALA A 64 2.32 7.83 -4.85
N TRP A 65 2.61 6.54 -4.75
CA TRP A 65 2.63 5.62 -5.88
C TRP A 65 1.26 5.48 -6.56
N VAL A 66 0.18 5.25 -5.80
CA VAL A 66 -1.16 5.15 -6.40
C VAL A 66 -1.64 6.50 -6.96
N SER A 67 -1.33 7.61 -6.27
CA SER A 67 -1.74 8.96 -6.70
C SER A 67 -1.09 9.39 -8.02
N ALA A 68 0.04 8.80 -8.41
CA ALA A 68 0.63 9.01 -9.73
C ALA A 68 -0.23 8.44 -10.88
N LYS A 69 -1.18 7.56 -10.58
CA LYS A 69 -1.96 6.80 -11.59
C LYS A 69 -3.46 7.06 -11.56
N VAL A 70 -3.98 7.58 -10.44
CA VAL A 70 -5.42 7.78 -10.22
C VAL A 70 -5.71 9.23 -9.86
N VAL A 71 -6.97 9.63 -9.97
CA VAL A 71 -7.37 11.01 -9.63
C VAL A 71 -7.40 11.22 -8.12
N SER A 72 -7.89 10.24 -7.37
CA SER A 72 -7.89 10.30 -5.91
C SER A 72 -8.05 8.90 -5.28
N PRO A 73 -7.24 8.51 -4.29
CA PRO A 73 -7.44 7.29 -3.54
C PRO A 73 -8.41 7.50 -2.34
N ILE A 74 -9.26 6.50 -2.05
CA ILE A 74 -10.08 6.48 -0.84
C ILE A 74 -9.26 5.87 0.31
N VAL A 75 -8.76 6.72 1.20
CA VAL A 75 -7.91 6.29 2.33
C VAL A 75 -8.73 6.16 3.61
N GLY A 76 -8.74 4.96 4.20
CA GLY A 76 -9.34 4.72 5.51
C GLY A 76 -8.32 4.95 6.63
N ALA A 77 -8.66 5.79 7.61
CA ALA A 77 -7.86 6.04 8.80
C ALA A 77 -8.72 5.94 10.07
N ASN A 78 -8.13 5.43 11.15
CA ASN A 78 -8.77 5.33 12.47
C ASN A 78 -7.94 6.01 13.58
N SER A 79 -6.95 6.81 13.21
CA SER A 79 -6.17 7.65 14.12
C SER A 79 -5.73 8.92 13.40
N VAL A 80 -5.43 9.97 14.16
CA VAL A 80 -4.97 11.26 13.63
C VAL A 80 -3.62 11.10 12.92
N ASP A 81 -2.72 10.27 13.44
CA ASP A 81 -1.42 10.04 12.82
C ASP A 81 -1.53 9.34 11.46
N ARG A 82 -2.47 8.40 11.32
CA ARG A 82 -2.77 7.76 10.04
C ARG A 82 -3.39 8.73 9.03
N LEU A 83 -4.21 9.67 9.51
CA LEU A 83 -4.72 10.75 8.68
C LEU A 83 -3.58 11.65 8.20
N LYS A 84 -2.66 12.06 9.07
CA LYS A 84 -1.48 12.86 8.69
C LYS A 84 -0.62 12.14 7.65
N ASN A 85 -0.34 10.86 7.85
CA ASN A 85 0.42 10.04 6.90
C ASN A 85 -0.32 9.79 5.57
N SER A 86 -1.62 10.09 5.49
CA SER A 86 -2.36 10.00 4.23
C SER A 86 -2.19 11.24 3.33
N ILE A 87 -1.71 12.33 3.90
CA ILE A 87 -1.47 13.59 3.19
C ILE A 87 -0.12 13.49 2.48
N THR A 88 -0.15 13.25 1.17
CA THR A 88 1.03 13.06 0.32
C THR A 88 1.36 14.29 -0.52
N THR A 89 0.83 15.46 -0.18
CA THR A 89 1.11 16.71 -0.90
C THR A 89 2.61 16.98 -0.97
N GLY A 90 3.14 17.16 -2.19
CA GLY A 90 4.57 17.38 -2.43
C GLY A 90 5.42 16.10 -2.39
N LYS A 91 4.82 14.92 -2.21
CA LYS A 91 5.49 13.62 -2.24
C LYS A 91 5.20 12.94 -3.57
N ALA A 92 6.21 12.86 -4.43
CA ALA A 92 6.16 12.11 -5.68
C ALA A 92 7.32 11.13 -5.74
N LEU A 93 7.04 9.91 -6.19
CA LEU A 93 8.07 8.93 -6.51
C LEU A 93 8.66 9.25 -7.89
N THR A 94 9.92 8.86 -8.12
CA THR A 94 10.50 8.92 -9.46
C THR A 94 9.93 7.82 -10.35
N GLU A 95 10.04 7.98 -11.66
CA GLU A 95 9.64 6.94 -12.61
C GLU A 95 10.38 5.62 -12.36
N GLU A 96 11.66 5.69 -11.99
CA GLU A 96 12.48 4.53 -11.62
C GLU A 96 11.96 3.82 -10.37
N GLU A 97 11.54 4.57 -9.34
CA GLU A 97 10.94 3.99 -8.12
C GLU A 97 9.59 3.35 -8.42
N CYS A 98 8.74 3.99 -9.22
CA CYS A 98 7.48 3.41 -9.67
C CYS A 98 7.73 2.11 -10.44
N LYS A 99 8.66 2.13 -11.41
CA LYS A 99 9.03 0.95 -12.18
C LYS A 99 9.59 -0.16 -11.29
N TYR A 100 10.45 0.18 -10.33
CA TYR A 100 10.95 -0.78 -9.35
C TYR A 100 9.83 -1.39 -8.51
N LEU A 101 8.79 -0.65 -8.13
CA LEU A 101 7.65 -1.26 -7.43
C LEU A 101 6.82 -2.18 -8.34
N GLU A 102 6.75 -1.87 -9.64
CA GLU A 102 5.87 -2.53 -10.62
C GLU A 102 6.47 -3.77 -11.27
N GLU A 103 7.80 -3.89 -11.34
CA GLU A 103 8.51 -5.03 -11.93
C GLU A 103 8.09 -6.40 -11.37
N LEU A 104 7.64 -6.42 -10.12
CA LEU A 104 7.21 -7.65 -9.44
C LEU A 104 5.71 -7.90 -9.53
N TYR A 105 4.97 -7.05 -10.24
CA TYR A 105 3.54 -7.21 -10.38
C TYR A 105 3.21 -8.46 -11.21
N GLU A 106 2.48 -9.38 -10.60
CA GLU A 106 1.90 -10.54 -11.26
C GLU A 106 0.39 -10.37 -11.43
N ILE A 107 -0.11 -10.66 -12.63
CA ILE A 107 -1.53 -10.56 -12.98
C ILE A 107 -2.38 -11.34 -11.98
N GLN A 108 -3.49 -10.74 -11.54
CA GLN A 108 -4.45 -11.38 -10.65
C GLN A 108 -5.73 -11.72 -11.42
N PRO A 109 -6.21 -12.97 -11.37
CA PRO A 109 -7.53 -13.29 -11.88
C PRO A 109 -8.60 -12.58 -11.05
N PRO A 110 -9.78 -12.29 -11.62
CA PRO A 110 -10.87 -11.73 -10.84
C PRO A 110 -11.26 -12.69 -9.72
N ARG A 111 -11.59 -12.13 -8.55
CA ARG A 111 -12.18 -12.88 -7.44
C ARG A 111 -13.68 -12.93 -7.68
N PHE A 112 -14.15 -14.06 -8.22
CA PHE A 112 -15.57 -14.39 -8.32
C PHE A 112 -15.98 -15.29 -7.15
#